data_AF-A0AAV9LGB9-F1
#
_entry.id   AF-A0AAV9LGB9-F1
#
_cell.length_a   1.000
_cell.length_b   1.000
_cell.length_c   1.000
_cell.angle_alpha   90.00
_cell.angle_beta   90.00
_cell.angle_gamma   90.00
#
_symmetry.space_group_name_H-M   'P 1'
#
loop_
_entity.id
_entity.type
_entity.pdbx_description
1 polymer ?
#
loop_
_entity_poly.entity_id
_entity_poly.type
_entity_poly.pdbx_seq_one_letter_code
_entity_poly.pdbx_strand_id
1 'polypeptide(L)' 'MTLAAAVYYIWQERNYKIFQQRERTIEEITKQIIWEIHCRSSMTPRLANAMQNLNFYP' A
#
# COMPACT_ATOMS: atom_id res chain seq x y z
N MET A 1 4.71 -6.86 -5.88
CA MET A 1 4.39 -6.35 -4.53
C MET A 1 3.51 -5.12 -4.61
N THR A 2 3.96 -4.03 -5.23
CA THR A 2 3.19 -2.77 -5.37
C THR A 2 1.85 -2.92 -6.08
N LEU A 3 1.84 -3.53 -7.28
CA LEU A 3 0.62 -3.75 -8.05
C LEU A 3 -0.38 -4.64 -7.30
N ALA A 4 0.10 -5.72 -6.69
CA ALA A 4 -0.75 -6.64 -5.94
C ALA A 4 -1.39 -5.95 -4.71
N ALA A 5 -0.63 -5.16 -3.95
CA ALA A 5 -1.13 -4.40 -2.81
C ALA A 5 -2.18 -3.36 -3.25
N ALA A 6 -1.90 -2.61 -4.33
CA ALA A 6 -2.85 -1.64 -4.87
C ALA A 6 -4.18 -2.28 -5.32
N VAL A 7 -4.11 -3.36 -6.09
CA VAL A 7 -5.31 -4.09 -6.54
C VAL A 7 -6.09 -4.66 -5.36
N TYR A 8 -5.40 -5.19 -4.35
CA TYR A 8 -6.03 -5.72 -3.14
C TYR A 8 -6.80 -4.64 -2.37
N TYR A 9 -6.17 -3.50 -2.07
CA TYR A 9 -6.82 -2.43 -1.31
C TYR A 9 -7.98 -1.80 -2.09
N ILE A 10 -7.87 -1.63 -3.40
CA ILE A 10 -8.98 -1.13 -4.24
C ILE A 10 -10.16 -2.10 -4.22
N TRP A 11 -9.90 -3.40 -4.35
CA TRP A 11 -10.93 -4.42 -4.24
C TRP A 11 -11.58 -4.43 -2.84
N GLN A 12 -10.75 -4.27 -1.80
CA GLN A 12 -11.21 -4.21 -0.41
C GLN A 12 -12.16 -3.01 -0.22
N GLU A 13 -11.81 -1.81 -0.69
CA GLU A 13 -12.71 -0.64 -0.59
C GLU A 13 -14.05 -0.85 -1.29
N ARG A 14 -14.02 -1.44 -2.49
CA ARG A 14 -15.25 -1.76 -3.20
C ARG A 14 -16.15 -2.68 -2.38
N ASN A 15 -15.58 -3.66 -1.68
CA ASN A 15 -16.33 -4.53 -0.78
C ASN A 15 -16.84 -3.80 0.47
N TYR A 16 -16.04 -2.92 1.09
CA TYR A 16 -16.50 -2.11 2.22
C TYR A 16 -17.69 -1.23 1.84
N LYS A 17 -17.65 -0.62 0.65
CA LYS A 17 -18.76 0.20 0.14
C LYS A 17 -20.03 -0.62 -0.10
N ILE A 18 -19.91 -1.81 -0.69
CA ILE A 18 -21.06 -2.68 -1.02
C ILE A 18 -21.66 -3.32 0.24
N PHE A 19 -20.84 -3.86 1.13
CA PHE A 19 -21.30 -4.72 2.22
C PHE A 19 -21.39 -4.02 3.57
N GLN A 20 -20.62 -2.95 3.80
CA GLN A 20 -20.54 -2.27 5.09
C GLN A 20 -21.00 -0.82 5.03
N GLN A 21 -21.36 -0.31 3.84
CA GLN A 21 -21.76 1.09 3.61
C GLN A 21 -20.73 2.10 4.17
N ARG A 22 -19.47 1.67 4.23
CA ARG A 22 -18.35 2.46 4.74
C ARG A 22 -17.48 2.87 3.57
N GLU A 23 -17.10 4.14 3.56
CA GLU A 23 -16.21 4.71 2.56
C GLU A 23 -14.99 5.30 3.28
N ARG A 24 -13.80 4.91 2.83
CA ARG A 24 -12.53 5.48 3.29
C ARG A 24 -12.07 6.53 2.29
N THR A 25 -11.35 7.54 2.76
CA THR A 25 -10.87 8.58 1.85
C THR A 25 -9.74 8.05 0.98
N ILE A 26 -9.53 8.69 -0.17
CA ILE A 26 -8.45 8.34 -1.09
C ILE A 26 -7.09 8.44 -0.39
N GLU A 27 -6.91 9.42 0.50
CA GLU A 27 -5.66 9.56 1.27
C GLU A 27 -5.43 8.37 2.22
N GLU A 28 -6.48 7.87 2.88
CA GLU A 28 -6.38 6.72 3.79
C GLU A 28 -5.94 5.45 3.04
N ILE A 29 -6.56 5.18 1.90
CA ILE A 29 -6.27 4.02 1.05
C ILE A 29 -4.83 4.12 0.52
N THR A 30 -4.44 5.30 0.05
CA THR A 30 -3.09 5.56 -0.47
C THR A 30 -2.04 5.36 0.62
N LYS A 31 -2.29 5.86 1.84
CA LYS A 31 -1.40 5.64 2.98
C LYS A 31 -1.27 4.15 3.33
N GLN A 32 -2.36 3.39 3.32
CA GLN A 32 -2.32 1.95 3.58
C GLN A 32 -1.48 1.19 2.56
N ILE A 33 -1.66 1.50 1.27
CA ILE A 33 -0.87 0.90 0.18
C ILE A 33 0.63 1.21 0.36
N ILE A 34 0.98 2.47 0.63
CA ILE A 34 2.38 2.90 0.85
C ILE A 34 2.98 2.17 2.06
N TRP A 35 2.26 2.12 3.18
CA TRP A 35 2.71 1.44 4.40
C TRP A 35 2.93 -0.05 4.17
N GLU A 36 2.01 -0.73 3.51
CA GLU A 36 2.15 -2.16 3.22
C GLU A 36 3.36 -2.42 2.32
N ILE A 37 3.55 -1.61 1.27
CA ILE A 37 4.71 -1.71 0.39
C ILE A 37 6.00 -1.48 1.18
N HIS A 38 6.05 -0.45 2.02
CA HIS A 38 7.24 -0.10 2.80
C HIS A 38 7.60 -1.19 3.80
N CYS A 39 6.64 -1.65 4.60
CA CYS A 39 6.83 -2.75 5.57
C CYS A 39 7.24 -4.06 4.88
N ARG A 40 6.57 -4.46 3.79
CA ARG A 40 6.92 -5.73 3.10
C ARG A 40 8.27 -5.65 2.40
N SER A 41 8.63 -4.48 1.90
CA SER A 41 9.92 -4.27 1.25
C SER A 41 11.06 -4.23 2.26
N SER A 42 10.86 -3.69 3.47
CA SER A 42 11.87 -3.75 4.54
C SER A 42 12.10 -5.17 5.05
N MET A 43 11.10 -6.06 4.97
CA MET A 43 11.24 -7.48 5.32
C MET A 43 12.04 -8.29 4.29
N THR A 44 12.28 -7.75 3.09
CA THR A 44 13.06 -8.44 2.04
C THR A 44 14.35 -7.66 1.78
N PRO A 45 15.55 -8.16 2.15
CA PRO A 45 16.80 -7.39 2.11
C PRO A 45 17.11 -6.75 0.74
N ARG A 46 16.80 -7.47 -0.34
CA ARG A 46 16.98 -6.99 -1.72
C ARG A 46 16.06 -5.81 -2.06
N LEU A 47 14.81 -5.83 -1.58
CA LEU A 47 13.84 -4.75 -1.77
C LEU A 47 14.11 -3.58 -0.83
N ALA A 48 14.57 -3.84 0.40
CA ALA A 48 14.98 -2.81 1.35
C ALA A 48 16.09 -1.93 0.78
N ASN A 49 17.13 -2.53 0.18
CA ASN A 49 18.19 -1.79 -0.52
C ASN A 49 17.66 -0.99 -1.71
N ALA A 50 16.73 -1.55 -2.50
CA ALA A 50 16.11 -0.83 -3.60
C ALA A 50 15.28 0.37 -3.11
N MET A 51 14.56 0.24 -1.99
CA MET A 51 13.82 1.33 -1.36
C MET A 51 14.73 2.42 -0.78
N GLN A 52 15.87 2.05 -0.18
CA GLN A 52 16.87 3.02 0.28
C GLN A 52 17.42 3.85 -0.89
N ASN A 53 17.69 3.21 -2.03
CA ASN A 53 18.12 3.93 -3.23
C ASN A 53 17.03 4.83 -3.84
N LEU A 54 15.75 4.51 -3.60
CA LEU A 54 14.59 5.31 -4.03
C LEU A 54 14.21 6.43 -3.05
N ASN A 55 14.73 6.41 -1.80
CA ASN A 55 14.63 7.53 -0.87
C ASN A 55 15.57 8.65 -1.34
N PHE A 56 15.15 9.36 -2.38
CA PHE A 56 15.89 10.45 -3.00
C PHE A 56 15.91 11.73 -2.16
N TYR A 57 15.20 11.76 -1.01
CA TYR A 57 15.17 12.90 -0.10
C TYR A 57 15.83 12.53 1.24
N PRO A 58 16.82 13.33 1.70
CA PRO A 58 17.40 13.17 3.03
C PRO A 58 16.41 13.51 4.15
#